data_AF-A0A7X8D9L8-F1
#
_entry.id   AF-A0A7X8D9L8-F1
#
_cell.length_a   1.000
_cell.length_b   1.000
_cell.length_c   1.000
_cell.angle_alpha   90.00
_cell.angle_beta   90.00
_cell.angle_gamma   90.00
#
_symmetry.space_group_name_H-M   'P 1'
#
loop_
_entity.id
_entity.type
_entity.pdbx_description
1 polymer ?
#
loop_
_entity_poly.entity_id
_entity_poly.type
_entity_poly.pdbx_seq_one_letter_code
_entity_poly.pdbx_strand_id
1 'polypeptide(L)'
;MYRRPGMKRNVSFNAGNIGRRNVFNILVAVLIVAVIVLSILLASAISYRNQVNIQFERQVLNAVVDALDGVSRLSSGVQSDSASKLSIVRQNVYLIERLNAMNTALGGDAFVPSDAMQILFDDITYYERLLQTGTSSTLEARDALLTHLTAVQEMIRK
;
A
#
# COMPACT_ATOMS: atom_id res chain seq x y z
N MET A 1 81.20 50.94 -5.01
CA MET A 1 80.30 50.34 -3.99
C MET A 1 78.94 50.09 -4.63
N TYR A 2 78.58 48.84 -4.94
CA TYR A 2 77.29 48.48 -5.55
C TYR A 2 76.24 48.18 -4.47
N ARG A 3 75.13 48.92 -4.44
CA ARG A 3 73.95 48.63 -3.62
C ARG A 3 72.99 47.74 -4.40
N ARG A 4 72.68 46.56 -3.87
CA ARG A 4 71.64 45.66 -4.41
C ARG A 4 70.25 46.25 -4.13
N PRO A 5 69.34 46.32 -5.11
CA PRO A 5 67.94 46.67 -4.84
C PRO A 5 67.21 45.48 -4.22
N GLY A 6 66.57 45.73 -3.07
CA GLY A 6 65.77 44.75 -2.34
C GLY A 6 64.53 44.35 -3.12
N MET A 7 64.33 43.05 -3.27
CA MET A 7 63.17 42.44 -3.91
C MET A 7 61.95 42.63 -3.00
N LYS A 8 61.03 43.52 -3.39
CA LYS A 8 59.74 43.68 -2.70
C LYS A 8 58.87 42.47 -2.99
N ARG A 9 58.63 41.64 -1.97
CA ARG A 9 57.64 40.56 -2.01
C ARG A 9 56.25 41.20 -2.01
N ASN A 10 55.61 41.23 -3.17
CA ASN A 10 54.21 41.62 -3.28
C ASN A 10 53.34 40.47 -2.76
N VAL A 11 53.03 40.48 -1.47
CA VAL A 11 51.97 39.62 -0.93
C VAL A 11 50.67 40.42 -1.04
N SER A 12 50.00 40.30 -2.17
CA SER A 12 48.65 40.82 -2.32
C SER A 12 47.69 39.97 -1.47
N PHE A 13 47.44 40.38 -0.24
CA PHE A 13 46.35 39.82 0.55
C PHE A 13 45.02 40.29 -0.04
N ASN A 14 44.38 39.39 -0.79
CA ASN A 14 43.08 39.62 -1.40
C ASN A 14 41.97 39.52 -0.33
N ALA A 15 41.84 40.55 0.50
CA ALA A 15 40.90 40.62 1.61
C ALA A 15 39.42 40.62 1.16
N GLY A 16 39.12 41.04 -0.08
CA GLY A 16 37.78 40.98 -0.67
C GLY A 16 37.30 39.56 -1.03
N ASN A 17 38.22 38.59 -1.09
CA ASN A 17 37.90 37.19 -1.38
C ASN A 17 37.64 36.35 -0.13
N ILE A 18 38.06 36.79 1.07
CA ILE A 18 37.92 35.98 2.29
C ILE A 18 36.47 35.98 2.77
N GLY A 19 35.82 37.15 2.83
CA GLY A 19 34.39 37.24 3.16
C GLY A 19 33.49 36.53 2.14
N ARG A 20 33.79 36.67 0.85
CA ARG A 20 33.03 36.04 -0.25
C ARG A 20 33.20 34.51 -0.26
N ARG A 21 34.41 33.99 0.03
CA ARG A 21 34.67 32.56 0.20
C ARG A 21 34.00 31.99 1.44
N ASN A 22 33.98 32.74 2.56
CA ASN A 22 33.32 32.28 3.78
C ASN A 22 31.80 32.21 3.60
N VAL A 23 31.17 33.20 2.95
CA VAL A 23 29.73 33.16 2.63
C VAL A 23 29.42 32.00 1.68
N PHE A 24 30.23 31.76 0.65
CA PHE A 24 30.06 30.64 -0.26
C PHE A 24 30.18 29.29 0.48
N ASN A 25 31.16 29.14 1.36
CA ASN A 25 31.34 27.93 2.16
C ASN A 25 30.16 27.67 3.11
N ILE A 26 29.60 28.71 3.74
CA ILE A 26 28.41 28.60 4.59
C ILE A 26 27.19 28.17 3.75
N LEU A 27 27.00 28.77 2.57
CA LEU A 27 25.90 28.42 1.66
C LEU A 27 26.00 26.95 1.21
N VAL A 28 27.20 26.49 0.86
CA VAL A 28 27.46 25.09 0.50
C VAL A 28 27.22 24.17 1.70
N ALA A 29 27.66 24.54 2.90
CA ALA A 29 27.42 23.75 4.12
C ALA A 29 25.92 23.62 4.43
N VAL A 30 25.15 24.71 4.33
CA VAL A 30 23.70 24.68 4.50
C VAL A 30 23.03 23.80 3.45
N LEU A 31 23.47 23.88 2.19
CA LEU A 31 22.94 23.06 1.10
C LEU A 31 23.23 21.57 1.32
N ILE A 32 24.42 21.22 1.80
CA ILE A 32 24.78 19.84 2.17
C ILE A 32 23.87 19.33 3.29
N VAL A 33 23.67 20.13 4.34
CA VAL A 33 22.77 19.76 5.46
C VAL A 33 21.35 19.57 4.95
N ALA A 34 20.84 20.47 4.10
CA ALA A 34 19.51 20.34 3.50
C ALA A 34 19.36 19.05 2.67
N VAL A 35 20.36 18.70 1.85
CA VAL A 35 20.37 17.46 1.06
C VAL A 35 20.38 16.23 1.97
N ILE A 36 21.18 16.23 3.05
CA ILE A 36 21.22 15.11 4.01
C ILE A 36 19.86 14.92 4.68
N VAL A 37 19.25 16.01 5.17
CA VAL A 37 17.92 15.95 5.82
C VAL A 37 16.86 15.45 4.83
N LEU A 38 16.83 15.98 3.60
CA LEU A 38 15.92 15.51 2.57
C LEU A 38 16.13 14.03 2.24
N SER A 39 17.38 13.58 2.16
CA SER A 39 17.70 12.18 1.88
C SER A 39 17.17 11.24 2.96
N ILE A 40 17.31 11.62 4.24
CA ILE A 40 16.80 10.83 5.37
C ILE A 40 15.27 10.78 5.34
N LEU A 41 14.60 11.91 5.09
CA LEU A 41 13.14 12.00 5.03
C LEU A 41 12.56 11.19 3.85
N LEU A 42 13.21 11.23 2.69
CA LEU A 42 12.82 10.42 1.54
C LEU A 42 13.03 8.93 1.80
N ALA A 43 14.16 8.55 2.40
CA ALA A 43 14.44 7.15 2.72
C ALA A 43 13.44 6.59 3.74
N SER A 44 13.07 7.36 4.77
CA SER A 44 12.07 6.94 5.76
C SER A 44 10.67 6.85 5.16
N ALA A 45 10.29 7.78 4.27
CA ALA A 45 9.01 7.73 3.56
C ALA A 45 8.87 6.50 2.65
N ILE A 46 9.93 6.13 1.92
CA ILE A 46 9.96 4.93 1.07
C ILE A 46 9.87 3.66 1.90
N SER A 47 10.66 3.57 2.99
CA SER A 47 10.62 2.42 3.90
C SER A 47 9.25 2.24 4.56
N TYR A 48 8.63 3.34 4.98
CA TYR A 48 7.29 3.32 5.55
C TYR A 48 6.25 2.80 4.56
N ARG A 49 6.29 3.28 3.31
CA ARG A 49 5.38 2.83 2.25
C ARG A 49 5.50 1.33 1.97
N ASN A 50 6.72 0.81 1.90
CA ASN A 50 6.94 -0.63 1.68
C ASN A 50 6.42 -1.48 2.84
N GLN A 51 6.64 -1.04 4.09
CA GLN A 51 6.12 -1.75 5.26
C GLN A 51 4.59 -1.73 5.30
N VAL A 52 3.98 -0.59 4.98
CA VAL A 52 2.53 -0.44 4.92
C VAL A 52 1.91 -1.33 3.84
N ASN A 53 2.50 -1.39 2.65
CA ASN A 53 2.04 -2.27 1.57
C ASN A 53 2.05 -3.75 1.97
N ILE A 54 3.12 -4.22 2.61
CA ILE A 54 3.23 -5.61 3.09
C ILE A 54 2.14 -5.91 4.13
N GLN A 55 1.82 -4.95 5.00
CA GLN A 55 0.77 -5.12 6.00
C GLN A 55 -0.62 -5.16 5.35
N PHE A 56 -0.88 -4.31 4.36
CA PHE A 56 -2.13 -4.34 3.61
C PHE A 56 -2.30 -5.66 2.87
N GLU A 57 -1.28 -6.12 2.15
CA GLU A 57 -1.31 -7.40 1.43
C GLU A 57 -1.66 -8.57 2.36
N ARG A 58 -1.01 -8.64 3.53
CA ARG A 58 -1.32 -9.65 4.56
C ARG A 58 -2.74 -9.54 5.09
N GLN A 59 -3.23 -8.32 5.33
CA GLN A 59 -4.60 -8.12 5.81
C GLN A 59 -5.63 -8.51 4.76
N VAL A 60 -5.38 -8.21 3.48
CA VAL A 60 -6.25 -8.62 2.39
C VAL A 60 -6.26 -10.14 2.27
N LEU A 61 -5.08 -10.79 2.30
CA LEU A 61 -4.98 -12.25 2.28
C LEU A 61 -5.75 -12.90 3.43
N ASN A 62 -5.59 -12.38 4.65
CA ASN A 62 -6.32 -12.89 5.81
C ASN A 62 -7.84 -12.71 5.63
N ALA A 63 -8.30 -11.55 5.15
CA ALA A 63 -9.71 -11.33 4.88
C ALA A 63 -10.28 -12.28 3.82
N VAL A 64 -9.51 -12.60 2.77
CA VAL A 64 -9.89 -13.59 1.75
C VAL A 64 -9.99 -15.00 2.36
N VAL A 65 -9.01 -15.39 3.18
CA VAL A 65 -9.01 -16.70 3.86
C VAL A 65 -10.17 -16.81 4.84
N ASP A 66 -10.47 -15.76 5.60
CA ASP A 66 -11.60 -15.72 6.52
C ASP A 66 -12.95 -15.76 5.77
N ALA A 67 -13.04 -15.10 4.60
CA ALA A 67 -14.19 -15.21 3.72
C ALA A 67 -14.36 -16.65 3.18
N LEU A 68 -13.27 -17.29 2.76
CA LEU A 68 -13.29 -18.68 2.29
C LEU A 68 -13.74 -19.65 3.39
N ASP A 69 -13.21 -19.52 4.60
CA ASP A 69 -13.67 -20.33 5.74
C ASP A 69 -15.15 -20.08 6.03
N GLY A 70 -15.60 -18.81 5.97
CA GLY A 70 -17.01 -18.44 6.08
C GLY A 70 -17.91 -19.12 5.04
N VAL A 71 -17.51 -19.13 3.77
CA VAL A 71 -18.25 -19.79 2.68
C VAL A 71 -18.20 -21.31 2.81
N SER A 72 -17.07 -21.87 3.25
CA SER A 72 -16.95 -23.32 3.47
C SER A 72 -17.95 -23.82 4.52
N ARG A 73 -18.30 -22.96 5.49
CA ARG A 73 -19.30 -23.21 6.55
C ARG A 73 -20.74 -22.92 6.14
N LEU A 74 -20.96 -22.35 4.94
CA LEU A 74 -22.31 -22.23 4.38
C LEU A 74 -22.82 -23.63 4.00
N SER A 75 -24.10 -23.85 4.30
CA SER A 75 -24.82 -25.08 3.97
C SER A 75 -25.22 -25.08 2.49
N SER A 76 -25.36 -26.26 1.90
CA SER A 76 -25.91 -26.44 0.55
C SER A 76 -27.42 -26.21 0.45
N GLY A 77 -28.09 -25.96 1.58
CA GLY A 77 -29.48 -25.50 1.65
C GLY A 77 -29.70 -24.40 2.69
N VAL A 78 -30.90 -23.80 2.67
CA VAL A 78 -31.28 -22.70 3.56
C VAL A 78 -31.43 -23.18 5.00
N GLN A 79 -30.54 -22.75 5.88
CA GLN A 79 -30.63 -22.96 7.34
C GLN A 79 -30.94 -21.64 8.05
N SER A 80 -31.45 -21.72 9.28
CA SER A 80 -31.80 -20.55 10.10
C SER A 80 -30.62 -19.59 10.34
N ASP A 81 -29.40 -20.09 10.32
CA ASP A 81 -28.17 -19.31 10.52
C ASP A 81 -27.47 -18.89 9.21
N SER A 82 -28.00 -19.28 8.05
CA SER A 82 -27.33 -19.05 6.75
C SER A 82 -27.19 -17.58 6.40
N ALA A 83 -28.19 -16.75 6.75
CA ALA A 83 -28.13 -15.30 6.54
C ALA A 83 -27.03 -14.64 7.40
N SER A 84 -26.85 -15.10 8.65
CA SER A 84 -25.80 -14.62 9.54
C SER A 84 -24.41 -14.97 9.01
N LYS A 85 -24.22 -16.23 8.60
CA LYS A 85 -22.97 -16.70 7.99
C LYS A 85 -22.64 -15.94 6.70
N LEU A 86 -23.63 -15.71 5.83
CA LEU A 86 -23.43 -14.91 4.61
C LEU A 86 -23.07 -13.46 4.92
N SER A 87 -23.64 -12.88 5.98
CA SER A 87 -23.28 -11.51 6.41
C SER A 87 -21.80 -11.41 6.82
N ILE A 88 -21.24 -12.44 7.46
CA ILE A 88 -19.81 -12.47 7.81
C ILE A 88 -18.96 -12.49 6.54
N VAL A 89 -19.30 -13.35 5.57
CA VAL A 89 -18.61 -13.40 4.26
C VAL A 89 -18.66 -12.03 3.58
N ARG A 90 -19.84 -11.41 3.54
CA ARG A 90 -20.04 -10.07 2.97
C ARG A 90 -19.17 -9.01 3.66
N GLN A 91 -19.09 -9.04 4.98
CA GLN A 91 -18.25 -8.12 5.74
C GLN A 91 -16.76 -8.28 5.38
N ASN A 92 -16.29 -9.51 5.21
CA ASN A 92 -14.91 -9.77 4.79
C ASN A 92 -14.64 -9.29 3.35
N VAL A 93 -15.59 -9.47 2.42
CA VAL A 93 -15.47 -8.93 1.05
C VAL A 93 -15.46 -7.40 1.03
N TYR A 94 -16.30 -6.74 1.84
CA TYR A 94 -16.21 -5.28 1.99
C TYR A 94 -14.90 -4.82 2.63
N LEU A 95 -14.34 -5.60 3.55
CA LEU A 95 -13.03 -5.30 4.13
C LEU A 95 -11.95 -5.32 3.04
N ILE A 96 -11.96 -6.31 2.14
CA ILE A 96 -11.05 -6.38 1.00
C ILE A 96 -11.17 -5.13 0.12
N GLU A 97 -12.39 -4.73 -0.25
CA GLU A 97 -12.63 -3.52 -1.04
C GLU A 97 -12.07 -2.27 -0.36
N ARG A 98 -12.31 -2.14 0.95
CA ARG A 98 -11.85 -1.00 1.73
C ARG A 98 -10.32 -0.96 1.82
N LEU A 99 -9.66 -2.11 1.97
CA LEU A 99 -8.19 -2.19 1.99
C LEU A 99 -7.61 -1.84 0.61
N ASN A 100 -8.25 -2.26 -0.48
CA ASN A 100 -7.88 -1.82 -1.85
C ASN A 100 -8.03 -0.32 -2.03
N ALA A 101 -9.16 0.26 -1.59
CA ALA A 101 -9.41 1.70 -1.67
C ALA A 101 -8.38 2.49 -0.82
N MET A 102 -8.00 1.98 0.35
CA MET A 102 -6.96 2.59 1.18
C MET A 102 -5.59 2.53 0.50
N ASN A 103 -5.21 1.38 -0.07
CA ASN A 103 -3.91 1.23 -0.72
C ASN A 103 -3.77 2.13 -1.95
N THR A 104 -4.83 2.20 -2.77
CA THR A 104 -4.90 3.09 -3.94
C THR A 104 -4.89 4.56 -3.55
N ALA A 105 -5.57 4.95 -2.46
CA ALA A 105 -5.49 6.30 -1.92
C ALA A 105 -4.07 6.69 -1.43
N LEU A 106 -3.27 5.70 -1.00
CA LEU A 106 -1.87 5.87 -0.63
C LEU A 106 -0.91 5.78 -1.84
N GLY A 107 -1.47 5.68 -3.05
CA GLY A 107 -0.74 5.63 -4.32
C GLY A 107 -0.20 4.24 -4.68
N GLY A 108 -0.58 3.19 -3.97
CA GLY A 108 -0.31 1.80 -4.36
C GLY A 108 -1.30 1.29 -5.42
N ASP A 109 -1.04 0.10 -5.95
CA ASP A 109 -1.96 -0.57 -6.87
C ASP A 109 -3.03 -1.36 -6.10
N ALA A 110 -4.17 -1.63 -6.72
CA ALA A 110 -5.19 -2.49 -6.11
C ALA A 110 -4.67 -3.94 -6.03
N PHE A 111 -4.80 -4.58 -4.87
CA PHE A 111 -4.42 -6.00 -4.70
C PHE A 111 -5.38 -6.94 -5.42
N VAL A 112 -6.66 -6.56 -5.47
CA VAL A 112 -7.71 -7.29 -6.19
C VAL A 112 -8.31 -6.37 -7.26
N PRO A 113 -8.39 -6.79 -8.52
CA PRO A 113 -9.04 -6.02 -9.58
C PRO A 113 -10.51 -5.71 -9.25
N SER A 114 -11.00 -4.55 -9.70
CA SER A 114 -12.40 -4.14 -9.52
C SER A 114 -13.38 -5.17 -10.07
N ASP A 115 -13.05 -5.79 -11.21
CA ASP A 115 -13.90 -6.76 -11.88
C ASP A 115 -14.08 -8.02 -11.03
N ALA A 116 -13.01 -8.47 -10.37
CA ALA A 116 -13.06 -9.62 -9.46
C ALA A 116 -13.88 -9.30 -8.20
N MET A 117 -13.77 -8.07 -7.67
CA MET A 117 -14.60 -7.63 -6.54
C MET A 117 -16.08 -7.57 -6.91
N GLN A 118 -16.41 -7.08 -8.10
CA GLN A 118 -17.78 -7.02 -8.59
C GLN A 118 -18.38 -8.43 -8.70
N ILE A 119 -17.64 -9.39 -9.27
CA ILE A 119 -18.08 -10.79 -9.34
C ILE A 119 -18.39 -11.35 -7.94
N LEU A 120 -17.54 -11.08 -6.95
CA LEU A 120 -17.79 -11.53 -5.57
C LEU A 120 -19.07 -10.90 -4.97
N PHE A 121 -19.33 -9.63 -5.23
CA PHE A 121 -20.57 -8.97 -4.78
C PHE A 121 -21.81 -9.53 -5.49
N ASP A 122 -21.70 -9.82 -6.78
CA ASP A 122 -22.78 -10.43 -7.55
C ASP A 122 -23.10 -11.83 -7.03
N ASP A 123 -22.08 -12.65 -6.73
CA ASP A 123 -22.26 -13.98 -6.14
C ASP A 123 -22.91 -13.91 -4.74
N ILE A 124 -22.46 -12.98 -3.88
CA ILE A 124 -23.05 -12.76 -2.55
C ILE A 124 -24.51 -12.34 -2.69
N THR A 125 -24.83 -11.48 -3.65
CA THR A 125 -26.18 -11.00 -3.92
C THR A 125 -27.06 -12.13 -4.46
N TYR A 126 -26.52 -12.97 -5.33
CA TYR A 126 -27.21 -14.15 -5.84
C TYR A 126 -27.52 -15.14 -4.71
N TYR A 127 -26.55 -15.43 -3.84
CA TYR A 127 -26.76 -16.28 -2.67
C TYR A 127 -27.84 -15.70 -1.73
N GLU A 128 -27.79 -14.40 -1.45
CA GLU A 128 -28.80 -13.74 -0.60
C GLU A 128 -30.21 -13.85 -1.21
N ARG A 129 -30.34 -13.69 -2.53
CA ARG A 129 -31.62 -13.90 -3.22
C ARG A 129 -32.13 -15.32 -3.04
N LEU A 130 -31.27 -16.34 -3.16
CA LEU A 130 -31.66 -17.74 -2.95
C LEU A 130 -32.14 -17.99 -1.51
N LEU A 131 -31.51 -17.36 -0.51
CA LEU A 131 -31.97 -17.42 0.88
C LEU A 131 -33.35 -16.77 1.05
N GLN A 132 -33.57 -15.61 0.43
CA GLN A 132 -34.83 -14.87 0.53
C GLN A 132 -35.99 -15.58 -0.18
N THR A 133 -35.72 -16.24 -1.31
CA THR A 133 -36.75 -16.99 -2.06
C THR A 133 -37.02 -18.38 -1.47
N GLY A 134 -36.26 -18.80 -0.46
CA GLY A 134 -36.42 -20.12 0.18
C GLY A 134 -36.07 -21.27 -0.77
N THR A 135 -35.18 -21.05 -1.73
CA THR A 135 -34.80 -22.09 -2.71
C THR A 135 -34.11 -23.25 -2.01
N SER A 136 -34.51 -24.48 -2.29
CA SER A 136 -34.03 -25.68 -1.59
C SER A 136 -32.52 -25.95 -1.74
N SER A 137 -31.90 -25.40 -2.79
CA SER A 137 -30.48 -25.57 -3.09
C SER A 137 -29.78 -24.22 -3.20
N THR A 138 -28.74 -24.03 -2.39
CA THR A 138 -27.79 -22.91 -2.44
C THR A 138 -26.39 -23.38 -2.87
N LEU A 139 -26.27 -24.64 -3.29
CA LEU A 139 -24.99 -25.29 -3.60
C LEU A 139 -24.22 -24.57 -4.70
N GLU A 140 -24.87 -24.26 -5.82
CA GLU A 140 -24.23 -23.62 -6.97
C GLU A 140 -23.67 -22.23 -6.61
N ALA A 141 -24.43 -21.44 -5.85
CA ALA A 141 -23.98 -20.13 -5.38
C ALA A 141 -22.81 -20.25 -4.39
N ARG A 142 -22.80 -21.28 -3.53
CA ARG A 142 -21.68 -21.58 -2.63
C ARG A 142 -20.43 -21.94 -3.42
N ASP A 143 -20.55 -22.81 -4.42
CA ASP A 143 -19.42 -23.30 -5.21
C ASP A 143 -18.84 -22.19 -6.10
N ALA A 144 -19.69 -21.31 -6.64
CA ALA A 144 -19.26 -20.10 -7.34
C ALA A 144 -18.44 -19.17 -6.42
N LEU A 145 -18.96 -18.86 -5.22
CA LEU A 145 -18.25 -18.06 -4.22
C LEU A 145 -16.89 -18.65 -3.84
N LEU A 146 -16.83 -19.97 -3.59
CA LEU A 146 -15.57 -20.64 -3.28
C LEU A 146 -14.58 -20.51 -4.43
N THR A 147 -15.03 -20.78 -5.66
CA THR A 147 -14.19 -20.73 -6.86
C THR A 147 -13.62 -19.34 -7.08
N HIS A 148 -14.45 -18.30 -7.02
CA HIS A 148 -14.01 -16.93 -7.23
C HIS A 148 -13.13 -16.41 -6.08
N LEU A 149 -13.43 -16.74 -4.81
CA LEU A 149 -12.56 -16.38 -3.70
C LEU A 149 -11.21 -17.10 -3.75
N THR A 150 -11.17 -18.37 -4.14
CA THR A 150 -9.90 -19.09 -4.34
C THR A 150 -9.10 -18.49 -5.49
N ALA A 151 -9.76 -18.09 -6.59
CA ALA A 151 -9.08 -17.39 -7.69
C ALA A 151 -8.47 -16.07 -7.21
N VAL A 152 -9.20 -15.29 -6.39
CA VAL A 152 -8.68 -14.05 -5.79
C VAL A 152 -7.50 -14.32 -4.86
N GLN A 153 -7.56 -15.36 -4.03
CA GLN A 153 -6.45 -15.76 -3.16
C GLN A 153 -5.16 -16.05 -3.97
N GLU A 154 -5.30 -16.78 -5.07
CA GLU A 154 -4.17 -17.12 -5.95
C GLU A 154 -3.63 -15.91 -6.74
N MET A 155 -4.43 -14.86 -6.96
CA MET A 155 -3.95 -13.62 -7.55
C MET A 155 -3.04 -12.85 -6.59
N ILE A 156 -3.37 -12.81 -5.31
CA ILE A 156 -2.66 -12.00 -4.30
C ILE A 156 -1.38 -12.69 -3.83
N ARG A 157 -1.32 -14.03 -3.88
CA ARG A 157 -0.15 -14.79 -3.44
C ARG A 157 1.02 -14.78 -4.43
N LYS A 158 0.80 -14.37 -5.67
CA LYS A 158 1.79 -14.34 -6.76
C LYS A 158 2.67 -13.11 -6.70
#